data_AF-A0A645JF84-F1
#
_entry.id   AF-A0A645JF84-F1
#
_cell.length_a   1.000
_cell.length_b   1.000
_cell.length_c   1.000
_cell.angle_alpha   90.00
_cell.angle_beta   90.00
_cell.angle_gamma   90.00
#
_symmetry.space_group_name_H-M   'P 1'
#
loop_
_entity.id
_entity.type
_entity.pdbx_description
1 polymer ?
#
loop_
_entity_poly.entity_id
_entity_poly.type
_entity_poly.pdbx_seq_one_letter_code
_entity_poly.pdbx_strand_id
1 'polypeptide(L)' 'MTILLTTHYLEEVEALSDRVGIMANGKLTAIGTVQALVQETGAKNFEDAFIALATETEEIA' A
#
# COMPACT_ATOMS: atom_id res chain seq x y z
N MET A 1 -13.86 1.16 18.62
CA MET A 1 -13.66 2.39 17.84
C MET A 1 -12.83 2.03 16.63
N THR A 2 -13.18 2.52 15.44
CA THR A 2 -12.47 2.21 14.19
C THR A 2 -12.15 3.52 13.50
N ILE A 3 -10.92 3.67 13.03
CA ILE A 3 -10.42 4.89 12.40
C ILE A 3 -9.98 4.53 10.98
N LEU A 4 -10.36 5.37 10.02
CA LEU A 4 -9.85 5.31 8.66
C LEU A 4 -8.92 6.51 8.47
N LEU A 5 -7.65 6.24 8.17
CA LEU A 5 -6.64 7.24 7.90
C LEU A 5 -6.24 7.15 6.42
N THR A 6 -6.19 8.29 5.74
CA THR A 6 -5.61 8.43 4.40
C THR A 6 -4.45 9.41 4.49
N THR A 7 -3.26 8.97 4.12
CA THR A 7 -2.05 9.81 4.16
C THR A 7 -1.17 9.44 2.98
N HIS A 8 -0.39 10.41 2.51
CA HIS A 8 0.70 10.18 1.55
C HIS A 8 2.04 9.95 2.25
N TYR A 9 2.08 9.97 3.59
CA TYR A 9 3.27 9.66 4.39
C TYR A 9 3.28 8.19 4.79
N LEU A 10 4.13 7.40 4.14
CA LEU A 10 4.21 5.96 4.39
C LEU A 10 4.69 5.63 5.82
N GLU A 11 5.53 6.46 6.44
CA GLU A 11 5.99 6.29 7.82
C GLU A 11 4.82 6.32 8.83
N GLU A 12 3.82 7.17 8.60
CA GLU A 12 2.62 7.23 9.46
C GLU A 12 1.79 5.96 9.33
N VAL A 13 1.72 5.40 8.11
CA VAL A 13 1.02 4.15 7.85
C VAL A 13 1.66 3.01 8.62
N GLU A 14 2.99 2.89 8.56
CA GLU A 14 3.75 1.86 9.28
C GLU A 14 3.62 1.98 10.81
N ALA A 15 3.54 3.21 11.34
CA ALA A 15 3.48 3.45 12.78
C ALA A 15 2.07 3.32 13.37
N LEU A 16 1.02 3.66 12.61
CA LEU A 16 -0.33 3.87 13.14
C LEU A 16 -1.38 2.87 12.64
N SER A 17 -1.12 2.15 11.55
CA SER A 17 -2.15 1.35 10.87
C SER A 17 -2.03 -0.14 11.15
N ASP A 18 -3.12 -0.75 11.61
CA ASP A 18 -3.21 -2.22 11.73
C ASP A 18 -3.30 -2.89 10.35
N ARG A 19 -3.93 -2.20 9.39
CA ARG A 19 -4.14 -2.64 8.01
C ARG A 19 -3.99 -1.46 7.08
N VAL A 20 -3.46 -1.74 5.90
CA VAL A 20 -3.13 -0.76 4.88
C VAL A 20 -3.83 -1.15 3.58
N GLY A 21 -4.47 -0.17 2.96
CA GLY A 21 -4.99 -0.27 1.61
C GLY A 21 -4.18 0.64 0.68
N ILE A 22 -3.73 0.10 -0.44
CA ILE A 22 -3.05 0.89 -1.48
C ILE A 22 -4.08 1.21 -2.56
N MET A 23 -4.21 2.49 -2.90
CA MET A 23 -5.10 2.94 -3.96
C MET A 23 -4.31 3.55 -5.12
N ALA A 24 -4.67 3.17 -6.34
CA ALA A 24 -4.17 3.75 -7.57
C ALA A 24 -5.30 3.86 -8.60
N ASN A 25 -5.32 4.93 -9.39
CA ASN A 25 -6.32 5.15 -10.46
C ASN A 25 -7.79 4.97 -10.00
N GLY A 26 -8.10 5.40 -8.77
CA GLY A 26 -9.45 5.28 -8.19
C GLY A 26 -9.85 3.86 -7.79
N LYS A 27 -8.92 2.90 -7.77
CA LYS A 27 -9.14 1.50 -7.37
C LYS A 27 -8.24 1.13 -6.20
N LEU A 28 -8.71 0.23 -5.35
CA LEU A 28 -7.90 -0.39 -4.31
C LEU A 28 -7.11 -1.54 -4.96
N THR A 29 -5.80 -1.39 -5.07
CA THR A 29 -4.92 -2.36 -5.73
C THR A 29 -4.47 -3.46 -4.79
N ALA A 30 -4.27 -3.14 -3.52
CA ALA A 30 -3.88 -4.11 -2.50
C ALA A 30 -4.46 -3.75 -1.13
N ILE A 31 -4.65 -4.77 -0.28
CA ILE A 31 -5.05 -4.58 1.12
C ILE A 31 -4.44 -5.65 2.02
N GLY A 32 -3.77 -5.25 3.09
CA GLY A 32 -3.06 -6.19 3.96
C GLY A 32 -2.42 -5.52 5.15
N THR A 33 -1.60 -6.26 5.88
CA THR A 33 -0.63 -5.65 6.80
C THR A 33 0.58 -5.18 6.01
N VAL A 34 1.36 -4.23 6.54
CA VAL A 34 2.61 -3.77 5.91
C VAL A 34 3.52 -4.96 5.56
N GLN A 35 3.73 -5.89 6.51
CA GLN A 35 4.55 -7.08 6.26
C GLN A 35 4.00 -7.97 5.14
N ALA A 36 2.68 -8.16 5.05
CA ALA A 36 2.09 -8.97 4.00
C ALA A 36 2.34 -8.34 2.62
N LEU A 37 2.15 -7.02 2.50
CA LEU A 37 2.35 -6.28 1.24
C LEU A 37 3.83 -6.29 0.81
N VAL A 38 4.76 -6.13 1.76
CA VAL A 38 6.21 -6.24 1.48
C VAL A 38 6.59 -7.66 1.03
N GLN A 39 6.03 -8.70 1.67
CA GLN A 39 6.27 -10.08 1.27
C GLN A 39 5.66 -10.44 -0.09
N GLU A 40 4.47 -9.93 -0.38
CA GLU A 40 3.76 -10.14 -1.66
C GLU A 40 4.56 -9.59 -2.85
N THR A 41 5.16 -8.42 -2.66
CA THR A 41 5.95 -7.72 -3.69
C THR A 41 7.41 -8.17 -3.76
N GLY A 42 7.91 -8.89 -2.75
CA GLY A 42 9.34 -9.20 -2.62
C GLY A 42 10.21 -7.97 -2.39
N ALA A 43 9.61 -6.85 -1.95
CA ALA A 43 10.28 -5.58 -1.71
C ALA A 43 11.16 -5.62 -0.46
N LYS A 44 12.09 -4.65 -0.36
CA LYS A 44 12.97 -4.52 0.82
C LYS A 44 12.31 -3.76 1.96
N ASN A 45 11.43 -2.82 1.62
CA ASN A 45 10.72 -1.95 2.54
C ASN A 45 9.30 -1.67 2.00
N PHE A 46 8.49 -0.99 2.80
CA PHE A 46 7.11 -0.68 2.43
C PHE A 46 7.00 0.34 1.29
N GLU A 47 7.97 1.24 1.16
CA GLU A 47 8.03 2.22 0.06
C GLU A 47 8.19 1.55 -1.31
N ASP A 48 9.13 0.61 -1.44
CA ASP A 48 9.34 -0.19 -2.63
C ASP A 48 8.07 -1.02 -2.97
N ALA A 49 7.43 -1.60 -1.94
CA ALA A 49 6.18 -2.33 -2.11
C ALA A 49 5.03 -1.43 -2.59
N PHE A 50 4.95 -0.21 -2.03
CA PHE A 50 3.96 0.78 -2.43
C PHE A 50 4.16 1.19 -3.89
N ILE A 51 5.39 1.47 -4.31
CA ILE A 51 5.68 1.82 -5.71
C ILE A 51 5.22 0.69 -6.63
N ALA A 52 5.58 -0.57 -6.33
CA ALA A 52 5.16 -1.72 -7.13
C ALA A 52 3.63 -1.82 -7.24
N LEU A 53 2.91 -1.74 -6.11
CA LEU A 53 1.45 -1.94 -6.06
C LEU A 53 0.63 -0.71 -6.51
N ALA A 54 1.21 0.49 -6.46
CA ALA A 54 0.55 1.73 -6.87
C ALA A 54 0.79 2.08 -8.34
N THR A 55 1.84 1.53 -8.97
CA THR A 55 2.15 1.76 -10.38
C THR A 55 1.69 0.63 -11.31
N GLU A 56 1.21 -0.50 -10.78
CA GLU A 56 0.54 -1.53 -11.59
C GLU A 56 -0.86 -1.07 -12.03
N THR A 57 -0.95 -0.47 -13.22
CA THR A 57 -1.89 -0.75 -14.33
C THR A 57 -1.98 0.48 -15.23
N GLU A 58 -1.03 0.63 -16.14
CA GLU A 58 -1.37 0.98 -17.53
C GLU A 58 -0.95 -0.23 -18.38
N GLU A 59 -1.83 -1.23 -18.46
CA GLU A 59 -1.88 -2.05 -19.66
C GLU A 59 -2.24 -1.08 -20.79
N ILE A 60 -1.24 -0.66 -21.56
CA ILE A 60 -1.44 0.13 -22.78
C ILE A 60 -2.19 -0.80 -23.74
N ALA A 61 -3.51 -0.70 -23.74
CA ALA A 61 -4.39 -1.30 -24.74
C ALA A 61 -4.64 -0.31 -25.89
#